data_AF-A0A6N6LFH6-F1
#
_entry.id   AF-A0A6N6LFH6-F1
#
_cell.length_a   1.000
_cell.length_b   1.000
_cell.length_c   1.000
_cell.angle_alpha   90.00
_cell.angle_beta   90.00
_cell.angle_gamma   90.00
#
_symmetry.space_group_name_H-M   'P 1'
#
loop_
_entity.id
_entity.type
_entity.pdbx_description
1 polymer ?
#
loop_
_entity_poly.entity_id
_entity_poly.type
_entity_poly.pdbx_seq_one_letter_code
_entity_poly.pdbx_strand_id
1 'polypeptide(L)'
;MKKLLTTVALSIGAVSSAFAGPYILAGTDADDHGSATATTNVDGWLFMQRALENLAQAPSLTNTSKNVAILGSTGSAQTAALSAFNKSSLATSGWTVSVISTGDFANFFATGLGTTSILMMDSGNNVGGGVSGSQFTAYATDIDSFLGAGGGLFSQANGYQWLSALLPSVNVVGSSSTGLELTAAGNAAFPGLTNSDLSAGPWHNYFTGTGSIPVLAVDDADNSGPDGVAVIIGAAGGSITEPGDPNQIPEPGTLALLGIAMAGVFLRRRR
;
A
#
# COMPACT_ATOMS: atom_id res chain seq x y z
N MET A 1 8.48 -53.17 -36.49
CA MET A 1 7.73 -51.96 -36.13
C MET A 1 8.28 -51.42 -34.80
N LYS A 2 9.08 -50.35 -34.84
CA LYS A 2 9.72 -49.76 -33.65
C LYS A 2 8.72 -48.84 -32.97
N LYS A 3 8.31 -49.15 -31.73
CA LYS A 3 7.42 -48.30 -30.92
C LYS A 3 8.23 -47.11 -30.39
N LEU A 4 7.90 -45.91 -30.86
CA LEU A 4 8.42 -44.65 -30.34
C LEU A 4 7.69 -44.35 -29.03
N LEU A 5 8.40 -44.42 -27.88
CA LEU A 5 7.90 -43.89 -26.63
C LEU A 5 8.16 -42.38 -26.62
N THR A 6 7.13 -41.57 -26.80
CA THR A 6 7.20 -40.13 -26.60
C THR A 6 6.90 -39.82 -25.13
N THR A 7 7.95 -39.57 -24.35
CA THR A 7 7.81 -39.07 -22.97
C THR A 7 7.48 -37.59 -23.03
N VAL A 8 6.23 -37.23 -22.71
CA VAL A 8 5.84 -35.84 -22.47
C VAL A 8 6.18 -35.53 -21.01
N ALA A 9 7.26 -34.79 -20.78
CA ALA A 9 7.58 -34.23 -19.48
C ALA A 9 6.64 -33.05 -19.20
N LEU A 10 5.66 -33.25 -18.33
CA LEU A 10 4.75 -32.20 -17.87
C LEU A 10 5.47 -31.39 -16.78
N SER A 11 6.04 -30.25 -17.13
CA SER A 11 6.58 -29.30 -16.16
C SER A 11 5.43 -28.61 -15.44
N ILE A 12 5.12 -29.09 -14.23
CA ILE A 12 4.20 -28.41 -13.29
C ILE A 12 4.97 -27.17 -12.80
N GLY A 13 4.77 -26.03 -13.47
CA GLY A 13 5.24 -24.75 -12.97
C GLY A 13 4.51 -24.46 -11.66
N ALA A 14 5.26 -24.30 -10.57
CA ALA A 14 4.72 -23.84 -9.30
C ALA A 14 4.13 -22.44 -9.54
N VAL A 15 2.80 -22.36 -9.59
CA VAL A 15 2.10 -21.07 -9.55
C VAL A 15 2.24 -20.57 -8.12
N SER A 16 3.13 -19.59 -7.91
CA SER A 16 3.18 -18.85 -6.65
C SER A 16 1.84 -18.14 -6.47
N SER A 17 1.14 -18.43 -5.38
CA SER A 17 -0.02 -17.66 -4.94
C SER A 17 0.40 -16.19 -4.79
N ALA A 18 -0.23 -15.31 -5.59
CA ALA A 18 -0.05 -13.87 -5.45
C ALA A 18 -0.79 -13.43 -4.18
N PHE A 19 -0.03 -13.13 -3.13
CA PHE A 19 -0.55 -12.44 -1.96
C PHE A 19 -0.46 -10.97 -2.24
N ALA A 20 -1.60 -10.31 -2.24
CA ALA A 20 -1.57 -8.88 -2.28
C ALA A 20 -1.23 -8.29 -0.92
N GLY A 21 -0.26 -7.39 -0.94
CA GLY A 21 0.39 -6.83 0.22
C GLY A 21 -0.43 -5.75 0.92
N PRO A 22 0.08 -5.29 2.07
CA PRO A 22 -0.66 -4.37 2.92
C PRO A 22 -0.61 -2.96 2.37
N TYR A 23 -1.64 -2.16 2.63
CA TYR A 23 -1.61 -0.75 2.27
C TYR A 23 -2.36 0.12 3.27
N ILE A 24 -1.95 1.37 3.35
CA ILE A 24 -2.61 2.45 4.09
C ILE A 24 -2.70 3.66 3.16
N LEU A 25 -3.92 4.14 2.93
CA LEU A 25 -4.21 5.35 2.20
C LEU A 25 -4.87 6.33 3.18
N ALA A 26 -4.20 7.44 3.45
CA ALA A 26 -4.68 8.49 4.33
C ALA A 26 -5.04 9.76 3.55
N GLY A 27 -6.06 10.48 4.01
CA GLY A 27 -6.36 11.84 3.57
C GLY A 27 -5.65 12.93 4.36
N THR A 28 -4.76 12.57 5.27
CA THR A 28 -4.00 13.48 6.14
C THR A 28 -2.78 14.05 5.44
N ASP A 29 -2.34 15.25 5.83
CA ASP A 29 -1.02 15.81 5.52
C ASP A 29 -0.07 15.69 6.72
N ALA A 30 0.00 14.45 7.25
CA ALA A 30 0.67 14.17 8.52
C ALA A 30 2.18 14.52 8.49
N ASP A 31 2.78 14.61 7.31
CA ASP A 31 4.14 15.08 7.08
C ASP A 31 4.34 16.59 7.26
N ASP A 32 3.32 17.42 7.06
CA ASP A 32 3.37 18.88 7.34
C ASP A 32 2.95 19.20 8.79
N HIS A 33 2.05 18.39 9.36
CA HIS A 33 1.46 18.61 10.68
C HIS A 33 1.97 17.64 11.76
N GLY A 34 3.23 17.24 11.64
CA GLY A 34 3.92 16.47 12.66
C GLY A 34 5.25 17.10 13.02
N SER A 35 5.86 16.58 14.08
CA SER A 35 7.22 16.99 14.44
C SER A 35 7.98 15.87 15.15
N ALA A 36 9.24 16.13 15.44
CA ALA A 36 10.07 15.24 16.23
C ALA A 36 10.75 15.98 17.36
N THR A 37 10.78 15.33 18.51
CA THR A 37 11.80 15.58 19.53
C THR A 37 13.10 14.86 19.14
N ALA A 38 14.16 15.03 19.94
CA ALA A 38 15.41 14.31 19.73
C ALA A 38 15.21 12.78 19.63
N THR A 39 14.25 12.22 20.35
CA THR A 39 14.04 10.76 20.45
C THR A 39 12.73 10.27 19.85
N THR A 40 11.66 11.06 19.88
CA THR A 40 10.29 10.60 19.56
C THR A 40 9.62 11.47 18.50
N ASN A 41 8.93 10.85 17.55
CA ASN A 41 7.97 11.54 16.68
C ASN A 41 6.69 11.86 17.48
N VAL A 42 6.08 12.99 17.19
CA VAL A 42 4.77 13.39 17.74
C VAL A 42 3.81 13.69 16.59
N ASP A 43 2.52 13.59 16.89
CA ASP A 43 1.46 13.99 15.97
C ASP A 43 1.54 13.26 14.62
N GLY A 44 1.39 13.97 13.50
CA GLY A 44 1.37 13.37 12.17
C GLY A 44 2.61 12.51 11.86
N TRP A 45 3.79 12.87 12.35
CA TRP A 45 5.01 12.08 12.16
C TRP A 45 4.96 10.77 12.96
N LEU A 46 4.28 10.75 14.11
CA LEU A 46 4.04 9.53 14.87
C LEU A 46 3.08 8.61 14.11
N PHE A 47 2.03 9.15 13.49
CA PHE A 47 1.16 8.37 12.60
C PHE A 47 1.94 7.72 11.45
N MET A 48 2.77 8.49 10.74
CA MET A 48 3.62 7.97 9.65
C MET A 48 4.53 6.84 10.14
N GLN A 49 5.13 6.99 11.33
CA GLN A 49 5.91 5.93 11.97
C GLN A 49 5.07 4.68 12.23
N ARG A 50 3.87 4.81 12.81
CA ARG A 50 2.99 3.67 13.10
C ARG A 50 2.47 3.00 11.83
N ALA A 51 2.25 3.76 10.75
CA ALA A 51 1.90 3.21 9.45
C ALA A 51 3.01 2.29 8.92
N LEU A 52 4.27 2.72 8.93
CA LEU A 52 5.40 1.89 8.51
C LEU A 52 5.55 0.62 9.37
N GLU A 53 5.40 0.74 10.68
CA GLU A 53 5.45 -0.40 11.61
C GLU A 53 4.32 -1.39 11.36
N ASN A 54 3.10 -0.90 11.10
CA ASN A 54 1.96 -1.74 10.76
C ASN A 54 2.20 -2.52 9.47
N LEU A 55 2.59 -1.84 8.40
CA LEU A 55 2.86 -2.47 7.09
C LEU A 55 3.98 -3.52 7.20
N ALA A 56 5.05 -3.23 7.95
CA ALA A 56 6.18 -4.13 8.12
C ALA A 56 5.85 -5.41 8.90
N GLN A 57 4.80 -5.42 9.71
CA GLN A 57 4.33 -6.58 10.49
C GLN A 57 3.19 -7.34 9.81
N ALA A 58 2.65 -6.82 8.70
CA ALA A 58 1.54 -7.46 8.03
C ALA A 58 1.97 -8.81 7.42
N PRO A 59 1.25 -9.91 7.67
CA PRO A 59 1.59 -11.23 7.10
C PRO A 59 1.58 -11.26 5.56
N SER A 60 0.84 -10.36 4.93
CA SER A 60 0.76 -10.23 3.48
C SER A 60 1.97 -9.52 2.86
N LEU A 61 2.83 -8.89 3.68
CA LEU A 61 4.07 -8.31 3.23
C LEU A 61 5.09 -9.44 2.97
N THR A 62 5.05 -10.00 1.77
CA THR A 62 5.90 -11.15 1.41
C THR A 62 7.24 -10.75 0.81
N ASN A 63 7.41 -9.48 0.40
CA ASN A 63 8.71 -8.99 -0.04
C ASN A 63 9.67 -8.78 1.14
N THR A 64 10.72 -9.60 1.19
CA THR A 64 11.68 -9.67 2.31
C THR A 64 12.89 -8.73 2.19
N SER A 65 12.90 -7.82 1.21
CA SER A 65 14.03 -6.91 0.96
C SER A 65 14.34 -5.95 2.12
N LYS A 66 13.35 -5.69 3.00
CA LYS A 66 13.45 -4.77 4.14
C LYS A 66 13.94 -3.37 3.75
N ASN A 67 13.41 -2.84 2.65
CA ASN A 67 13.67 -1.47 2.23
C ASN A 67 12.37 -0.67 2.15
N VAL A 68 12.39 0.54 2.70
CA VAL A 68 11.35 1.55 2.48
C VAL A 68 11.86 2.51 1.41
N ALA A 69 11.13 2.64 0.30
CA ALA A 69 11.43 3.62 -0.74
C ALA A 69 10.51 4.85 -0.58
N ILE A 70 11.11 5.98 -0.24
CA ILE A 70 10.45 7.30 -0.20
C ILE A 70 10.46 7.86 -1.62
N LEU A 71 9.27 8.11 -2.17
CA LEU A 71 9.13 8.45 -3.58
C LEU A 71 9.03 9.96 -3.80
N GLY A 72 10.10 10.53 -4.33
CA GLY A 72 10.22 11.88 -4.88
C GLY A 72 10.20 13.02 -3.86
N SER A 73 9.93 12.73 -2.58
CA SER A 73 9.93 13.71 -1.51
C SER A 73 11.27 14.43 -1.38
N THR A 74 11.21 15.73 -1.19
CA THR A 74 12.34 16.62 -0.88
C THR A 74 12.03 17.49 0.33
N GLY A 75 13.00 18.26 0.85
CA GLY A 75 12.73 19.28 1.85
C GLY A 75 12.01 18.76 3.11
N SER A 76 10.92 19.42 3.49
CA SER A 76 10.13 19.07 4.68
C SER A 76 9.48 17.69 4.55
N ALA A 77 8.92 17.36 3.40
CA ALA A 77 8.33 16.04 3.13
C ALA A 77 9.35 14.91 3.33
N GLN A 78 10.55 15.06 2.78
CA GLN A 78 11.63 14.10 2.97
C GLN A 78 12.07 14.01 4.44
N THR A 79 12.13 15.15 5.13
CA THR A 79 12.49 15.20 6.55
C THR A 79 11.50 14.43 7.41
N ALA A 80 10.20 14.63 7.18
CA ALA A 80 9.14 13.90 7.87
C ALA A 80 9.23 12.39 7.61
N ALA A 81 9.36 11.98 6.34
CA ALA A 81 9.46 10.58 5.95
C ALA A 81 10.70 9.88 6.55
N LEU A 82 11.86 10.53 6.52
CA LEU A 82 13.07 10.02 7.16
C LEU A 82 12.94 9.97 8.68
N SER A 83 12.27 10.94 9.31
CA SER A 83 12.03 10.90 10.77
C SER A 83 11.11 9.73 11.15
N ALA A 84 10.03 9.51 10.40
CA ALA A 84 9.13 8.38 10.58
C ALA A 84 9.88 7.04 10.51
N PHE A 85 10.73 6.86 9.50
CA PHE A 85 11.55 5.65 9.36
C PHE A 85 12.58 5.54 10.49
N ASN A 86 13.42 6.55 10.72
CA ASN A 86 14.57 6.48 11.63
C ASN A 86 14.17 6.28 13.10
N LYS A 87 12.97 6.70 13.49
CA LYS A 87 12.44 6.54 14.85
C LYS A 87 11.51 5.34 15.00
N SER A 88 11.19 4.65 13.91
CA SER A 88 10.46 3.38 13.95
C SER A 88 11.33 2.23 14.44
N SER A 89 10.68 1.14 14.85
CA SER A 89 11.34 -0.13 15.13
C SER A 89 12.04 -0.75 13.91
N LEU A 90 11.69 -0.33 12.67
CA LEU A 90 12.30 -0.86 11.44
C LEU A 90 13.80 -0.54 11.38
N ALA A 91 14.20 0.69 11.72
CA ALA A 91 15.60 1.15 11.66
C ALA A 91 16.54 0.29 12.53
N THR A 92 16.04 -0.26 13.64
CA THR A 92 16.80 -1.17 14.50
C THR A 92 16.62 -2.65 14.15
N SER A 93 15.68 -2.98 13.25
CA SER A 93 15.32 -4.34 12.82
C SER A 93 15.95 -4.75 11.48
N GLY A 94 17.02 -4.05 11.08
CA GLY A 94 17.77 -4.32 9.85
C GLY A 94 17.09 -3.83 8.57
N TRP A 95 16.11 -2.94 8.67
CA TRP A 95 15.56 -2.27 7.50
C TRP A 95 16.45 -1.14 7.03
N THR A 96 16.32 -0.79 5.77
CA THR A 96 16.97 0.36 5.13
C THR A 96 15.93 1.29 4.54
N VAL A 97 16.33 2.53 4.25
CA VAL A 97 15.50 3.51 3.56
C VAL A 97 16.24 4.02 2.33
N SER A 98 15.52 4.15 1.22
CA SER A 98 16.00 4.80 0.00
C SER A 98 15.12 6.01 -0.32
N VAL A 99 15.71 7.08 -0.85
CA VAL A 99 14.97 8.25 -1.35
C VAL A 99 15.15 8.27 -2.85
N ILE A 100 14.06 8.14 -3.58
CA ILE A 100 14.04 8.04 -5.04
C ILE A 100 13.62 9.38 -5.60
N SER A 101 14.45 10.05 -6.40
CA SER A 101 14.06 11.32 -7.01
C SER A 101 12.99 11.11 -8.09
N THR A 102 12.16 12.12 -8.35
CA THR A 102 11.16 12.05 -9.45
C THR A 102 11.82 11.82 -10.81
N GLY A 103 13.05 12.32 -11.01
CA GLY A 103 13.85 12.07 -12.21
C GLY A 103 14.28 10.61 -12.40
N ASP A 104 14.30 9.83 -11.32
CA ASP A 104 14.71 8.42 -11.33
C ASP A 104 13.53 7.44 -11.35
N PHE A 105 12.28 7.93 -11.30
CA PHE A 105 11.08 7.08 -11.23
C PHE A 105 11.03 6.03 -12.33
N ALA A 106 11.33 6.39 -13.58
CA ALA A 106 11.29 5.45 -14.69
C ALA A 106 12.24 4.25 -14.48
N ASN A 107 13.46 4.51 -13.99
CA ASN A 107 14.43 3.46 -13.69
C ASN A 107 14.04 2.65 -12.44
N PHE A 108 13.54 3.34 -11.41
CA PHE A 108 13.11 2.72 -10.16
C PHE A 108 11.92 1.77 -10.37
N PHE A 109 10.87 2.20 -11.07
CA PHE A 109 9.72 1.33 -11.33
C PHE A 109 10.07 0.18 -12.28
N ALA A 110 11.03 0.38 -13.20
CA ALA A 110 11.49 -0.71 -14.08
C ALA A 110 12.33 -1.78 -13.36
N THR A 111 13.13 -1.42 -12.35
CA THR A 111 14.15 -2.34 -11.78
C THR A 111 14.30 -2.32 -10.26
N GLY A 112 13.95 -1.23 -9.60
CA GLY A 112 14.14 -1.01 -8.15
C GLY A 112 13.08 -1.65 -7.26
N LEU A 113 11.90 -1.98 -7.78
CA LEU A 113 10.83 -2.63 -7.02
C LEU A 113 11.26 -3.99 -6.44
N GLY A 114 12.14 -4.72 -7.13
CA GLY A 114 12.63 -6.04 -6.69
C GLY A 114 13.44 -6.01 -5.39
N THR A 115 13.94 -4.84 -4.98
CA THR A 115 14.68 -4.63 -3.73
C THR A 115 13.92 -3.75 -2.73
N THR A 116 12.63 -3.52 -2.96
CA THR A 116 11.79 -2.62 -2.15
C THR A 116 10.72 -3.43 -1.43
N SER A 117 10.52 -3.21 -0.13
CA SER A 117 9.42 -3.83 0.61
C SER A 117 8.23 -2.89 0.78
N ILE A 118 8.46 -1.60 1.03
CA ILE A 118 7.39 -0.61 1.23
C ILE A 118 7.64 0.61 0.34
N LEU A 119 6.62 1.06 -0.38
CA LEU A 119 6.57 2.38 -1.02
C LEU A 119 5.95 3.38 -0.05
N MET A 120 6.56 4.56 0.05
CA MET A 120 6.06 5.67 0.86
C MET A 120 5.91 6.91 -0.01
N MET A 121 4.69 7.45 -0.04
CA MET A 121 4.32 8.66 -0.80
C MET A 121 3.87 9.74 0.17
N ASP A 122 4.38 10.95 -0.03
CA ASP A 122 4.04 12.14 0.76
C ASP A 122 2.67 12.75 0.44
N SER A 123 2.31 13.79 1.18
CA SER A 123 1.11 14.63 0.99
C SER A 123 1.28 15.73 -0.06
N GLY A 124 2.24 15.58 -0.97
CA GLY A 124 2.46 16.39 -2.17
C GLY A 124 2.45 17.89 -1.90
N ASN A 125 1.60 18.63 -2.58
CA ASN A 125 1.45 20.08 -2.43
C ASN A 125 0.95 20.54 -1.04
N ASN A 126 0.54 19.63 -0.15
CA ASN A 126 0.17 20.00 1.22
C ASN A 126 1.39 20.12 2.14
N VAL A 127 2.57 19.69 1.68
CA VAL A 127 3.83 19.78 2.42
C VAL A 127 4.93 20.40 1.55
N GLY A 128 5.82 21.18 2.17
CA GLY A 128 7.00 21.69 1.49
C GLY A 128 7.89 20.58 0.91
N GLY A 129 8.04 20.53 -0.40
CA GLY A 129 8.89 19.56 -1.10
C GLY A 129 8.23 18.22 -1.43
N GLY A 130 6.90 18.11 -1.29
CA GLY A 130 6.17 16.91 -1.70
C GLY A 130 5.98 16.78 -3.21
N VAL A 131 5.51 15.60 -3.63
CA VAL A 131 5.30 15.21 -5.02
C VAL A 131 3.82 15.25 -5.39
N SER A 132 3.49 15.93 -6.48
CA SER A 132 2.14 15.89 -7.05
C SER A 132 1.78 14.47 -7.51
N GLY A 133 0.62 13.95 -7.09
CA GLY A 133 0.23 12.57 -7.40
C GLY A 133 0.06 12.24 -8.89
N SER A 134 -0.07 13.25 -9.76
CA SER A 134 0.00 13.07 -11.22
C SER A 134 1.34 12.48 -11.71
N GLN A 135 2.42 12.62 -10.94
CA GLN A 135 3.72 12.00 -11.24
C GLN A 135 3.68 10.47 -11.13
N PHE A 136 2.73 9.92 -10.37
CA PHE A 136 2.58 8.47 -10.18
C PHE A 136 1.59 7.83 -11.16
N THR A 137 0.79 8.61 -11.90
CA THR A 137 -0.20 8.07 -12.84
C THR A 137 0.42 7.18 -13.91
N ALA A 138 1.62 7.51 -14.40
CA ALA A 138 2.34 6.70 -15.39
C ALA A 138 2.82 5.34 -14.84
N TYR A 139 2.89 5.19 -13.51
CA TYR A 139 3.39 4.01 -12.80
C TYR A 139 2.29 3.30 -12.01
N ALA A 140 1.02 3.65 -12.23
CA ALA A 140 -0.11 3.06 -11.49
C ALA A 140 -0.13 1.53 -11.60
N THR A 141 0.08 0.99 -12.80
CA THR A 141 0.17 -0.46 -13.03
C THR A 141 1.35 -1.11 -12.32
N ASP A 142 2.48 -0.41 -12.21
CA ASP A 142 3.66 -0.92 -11.51
C ASP A 142 3.43 -0.94 -9.99
N ILE A 143 2.77 0.10 -9.45
CA ILE A 143 2.35 0.17 -8.04
C ILE A 143 1.36 -0.95 -7.72
N ASP A 144 0.37 -1.18 -8.60
CA ASP A 144 -0.58 -2.29 -8.44
C ASP A 144 0.12 -3.65 -8.47
N SER A 145 0.99 -3.86 -9.45
CA SER A 145 1.76 -5.10 -9.59
C SER A 145 2.66 -5.33 -8.38
N PHE A 146 3.26 -4.25 -7.84
CA PHE A 146 4.06 -4.30 -6.62
C PHE A 146 3.23 -4.72 -5.41
N LEU A 147 2.05 -4.13 -5.22
CA LEU A 147 1.12 -4.52 -4.16
C LEU A 147 0.64 -5.97 -4.36
N GLY A 148 0.22 -6.35 -5.57
CA GLY A 148 -0.20 -7.71 -5.90
C GLY A 148 0.88 -8.78 -5.71
N ALA A 149 2.15 -8.39 -5.74
CA ALA A 149 3.31 -9.24 -5.44
C ALA A 149 3.70 -9.25 -3.94
N GLY A 150 2.90 -8.63 -3.08
CA GLY A 150 3.12 -8.62 -1.63
C GLY A 150 4.01 -7.49 -1.13
N GLY A 151 4.17 -6.42 -1.92
CA GLY A 151 4.76 -5.16 -1.47
C GLY A 151 3.78 -4.33 -0.63
N GLY A 152 4.31 -3.44 0.22
CA GLY A 152 3.51 -2.57 1.07
C GLY A 152 3.41 -1.14 0.54
N LEU A 153 2.30 -0.44 0.77
CA LEU A 153 2.14 0.97 0.39
C LEU A 153 1.64 1.83 1.54
N PHE A 154 2.33 2.94 1.80
CA PHE A 154 1.80 4.05 2.56
C PHE A 154 1.70 5.29 1.66
N SER A 155 0.51 5.87 1.54
CA SER A 155 0.28 7.14 0.84
C SER A 155 -0.61 8.03 1.69
N GLN A 156 -0.40 9.35 1.58
CA GLN A 156 -1.18 10.35 2.29
C GLN A 156 -1.49 11.55 1.39
N ALA A 157 -2.70 12.13 1.50
CA ALA A 157 -3.27 13.36 0.93
C ALA A 157 -2.93 13.87 -0.50
N ASN A 158 -2.07 13.20 -1.28
CA ASN A 158 -1.61 13.74 -2.57
C ASN A 158 -1.15 12.71 -3.58
N GLY A 159 -1.53 11.45 -3.38
CA GLY A 159 -1.23 10.42 -4.35
C GLY A 159 -2.36 10.20 -5.35
N TYR A 160 -3.62 10.37 -4.96
CA TYR A 160 -4.64 9.44 -5.46
C TYR A 160 -5.16 9.65 -6.89
N GLN A 161 -4.58 10.53 -7.71
CA GLN A 161 -4.87 10.56 -9.14
C GLN A 161 -4.56 9.22 -9.83
N TRP A 162 -3.61 8.43 -9.30
CA TRP A 162 -3.36 7.06 -9.76
C TRP A 162 -4.36 6.03 -9.19
N LEU A 163 -5.02 6.33 -8.06
CA LEU A 163 -5.88 5.37 -7.37
C LEU A 163 -7.12 5.03 -8.19
N SER A 164 -7.72 6.00 -8.88
CA SER A 164 -8.89 5.76 -9.75
C SER A 164 -8.58 4.81 -10.92
N ALA A 165 -7.31 4.67 -11.30
CA ALA A 165 -6.90 3.70 -12.31
C ALA A 165 -6.89 2.25 -11.78
N LEU A 166 -6.78 2.08 -10.46
CA LEU A 166 -6.60 0.78 -9.81
C LEU A 166 -7.81 0.33 -8.99
N LEU A 167 -8.54 1.28 -8.42
CA LEU A 167 -9.72 1.10 -7.59
C LEU A 167 -10.88 1.92 -8.16
N PRO A 168 -11.57 1.44 -9.21
CA PRO A 168 -12.62 2.21 -9.86
C PRO A 168 -13.82 2.50 -8.93
N SER A 169 -14.01 1.69 -7.88
CA SER A 169 -15.08 1.85 -6.90
C SER A 169 -14.74 2.85 -5.80
N VAL A 170 -13.45 3.04 -5.47
CA VAL A 170 -13.04 4.01 -4.45
C VAL A 170 -12.91 5.38 -5.08
N ASN A 171 -13.74 6.30 -4.64
CA ASN A 171 -13.63 7.69 -5.03
C ASN A 171 -12.90 8.47 -3.95
N VAL A 172 -11.90 9.23 -4.36
CA VAL A 172 -11.23 10.20 -3.50
C VAL A 172 -11.93 11.54 -3.67
N VAL A 173 -12.47 12.05 -2.57
CA VAL A 173 -13.20 13.31 -2.56
C VAL A 173 -12.36 14.34 -1.83
N GLY A 174 -11.96 15.40 -2.53
CA GLY A 174 -11.26 16.53 -1.93
C GLY A 174 -12.18 17.29 -0.98
N SER A 175 -11.71 17.53 0.24
CA SER A 175 -12.40 18.28 1.28
C SER A 175 -11.41 18.56 2.41
N SER A 176 -11.64 19.61 3.20
CA SER A 176 -10.77 19.90 4.32
C SER A 176 -11.54 20.13 5.62
N SER A 177 -11.14 19.39 6.66
CA SER A 177 -11.65 19.50 8.03
C SER A 177 -10.54 19.09 8.99
N THR A 178 -10.79 19.23 10.29
CA THR A 178 -9.91 18.80 11.38
C THR A 178 -10.62 17.74 12.20
N GLY A 179 -9.85 17.01 13.01
CA GLY A 179 -10.41 16.02 13.93
C GLY A 179 -10.63 14.67 13.25
N LEU A 180 -9.97 13.66 13.80
CA LEU A 180 -10.06 12.28 13.34
C LEU A 180 -10.26 11.35 14.52
N GLU A 181 -11.19 10.42 14.36
CA GLU A 181 -11.41 9.34 15.29
C GLU A 181 -10.90 8.02 14.71
N LEU A 182 -10.02 7.33 15.46
CA LEU A 182 -9.62 5.97 15.15
C LEU A 182 -10.81 5.03 15.30
N THR A 183 -11.08 4.24 14.26
CA THR A 183 -12.04 3.15 14.37
C THR A 183 -11.46 2.00 15.20
N ALA A 184 -12.26 0.96 15.47
CA ALA A 184 -11.73 -0.28 16.06
C ALA A 184 -10.61 -0.91 15.21
N ALA A 185 -10.74 -0.86 13.88
CA ALA A 185 -9.70 -1.36 12.97
C ALA A 185 -8.43 -0.48 13.01
N GLY A 186 -8.59 0.86 13.11
CA GLY A 186 -7.48 1.77 13.28
C GLY A 186 -6.71 1.56 14.58
N ASN A 187 -7.42 1.39 15.70
CA ASN A 187 -6.80 1.08 16.99
C ASN A 187 -6.00 -0.23 16.97
N ALA A 188 -6.50 -1.24 16.23
CA ALA A 188 -5.77 -2.49 16.03
C ALA A 188 -4.55 -2.32 15.10
N ALA A 189 -4.68 -1.49 14.06
CA ALA A 189 -3.60 -1.23 13.11
C ALA A 189 -2.47 -0.37 13.71
N PHE A 190 -2.81 0.57 14.58
CA PHE A 190 -1.88 1.55 15.15
C PHE A 190 -1.83 1.50 16.69
N PRO A 191 -1.30 0.43 17.30
CA PRO A 191 -1.21 0.33 18.75
C PRO A 191 -0.46 1.52 19.37
N GLY A 192 -1.13 2.22 20.30
CA GLY A 192 -0.58 3.38 21.01
C GLY A 192 -0.66 4.70 20.25
N LEU A 193 -1.30 4.75 19.08
CA LEU A 193 -1.73 5.99 18.44
C LEU A 193 -3.08 6.43 19.04
N THR A 194 -3.28 7.74 19.15
CA THR A 194 -4.52 8.34 19.66
C THR A 194 -5.16 9.25 18.62
N ASN A 195 -6.43 9.63 18.83
CA ASN A 195 -7.13 10.59 17.97
C ASN A 195 -6.39 11.93 17.87
N SER A 196 -5.76 12.40 18.96
CA SER A 196 -4.97 13.64 18.95
C SER A 196 -3.75 13.56 18.05
N ASP A 197 -3.10 12.38 17.95
CA ASP A 197 -1.93 12.22 17.08
C ASP A 197 -2.32 12.34 15.59
N LEU A 198 -3.55 11.97 15.24
CA LEU A 198 -4.11 12.12 13.90
C LEU A 198 -4.67 13.52 13.61
N SER A 199 -5.05 14.26 14.65
CA SER A 199 -5.82 15.51 14.54
C SER A 199 -4.98 16.78 14.65
N ALA A 200 -3.66 16.67 14.57
CA ALA A 200 -2.75 17.82 14.68
C ALA A 200 -2.79 18.76 13.45
N GLY A 201 -3.33 18.27 12.34
CA GLY A 201 -3.52 19.02 11.11
C GLY A 201 -4.89 18.78 10.49
N PRO A 202 -5.24 19.51 9.42
CA PRO A 202 -6.39 19.17 8.62
C PRO A 202 -6.17 17.83 7.91
N TRP A 203 -7.25 17.22 7.48
CA TRP A 203 -7.21 16.26 6.37
C TRP A 203 -7.69 16.96 5.10
N HIS A 204 -7.31 16.46 3.92
CA HIS A 204 -7.54 17.10 2.60
C HIS A 204 -8.34 16.25 1.61
N ASN A 205 -8.57 14.99 1.96
CA ASN A 205 -9.51 14.14 1.24
C ASN A 205 -10.12 13.08 2.14
N TYR A 206 -11.22 12.52 1.68
CA TYR A 206 -11.81 11.31 2.23
C TYR A 206 -12.13 10.33 1.11
N PHE A 207 -12.46 9.10 1.49
CA PHE A 207 -12.73 8.00 0.60
C PHE A 207 -14.20 7.62 0.67
N THR A 208 -14.81 7.40 -0.49
CA THR A 208 -16.17 6.83 -0.60
C THR A 208 -16.13 5.60 -1.50
N GLY A 209 -17.18 4.77 -1.44
CA GLY A 209 -17.21 3.53 -2.22
C GLY A 209 -16.15 2.50 -1.75
N THR A 210 -15.77 2.58 -0.47
CA THR A 210 -14.73 1.72 0.13
C THR A 210 -15.10 0.24 0.18
N GLY A 211 -16.39 -0.11 0.04
CA GLY A 211 -16.83 -1.51 0.02
C GLY A 211 -16.40 -2.27 1.28
N SER A 212 -15.60 -3.33 1.11
CA SER A 212 -15.02 -4.14 2.20
C SER A 212 -13.70 -3.59 2.74
N ILE A 213 -13.14 -2.51 2.18
CA ILE A 213 -11.88 -1.95 2.64
C ILE A 213 -12.06 -1.45 4.07
N PRO A 214 -11.24 -1.92 5.03
CA PRO A 214 -11.30 -1.43 6.40
C PRO A 214 -11.06 0.08 6.46
N VAL A 215 -11.95 0.77 7.16
CA VAL A 215 -11.80 2.17 7.53
C VAL A 215 -11.04 2.23 8.84
N LEU A 216 -9.89 2.88 8.86
CA LEU A 216 -8.98 2.98 10.00
C LEU A 216 -9.23 4.26 10.81
N ALA A 217 -9.62 5.35 10.15
CA ALA A 217 -10.05 6.57 10.83
C ALA A 217 -11.16 7.27 10.05
N VAL A 218 -12.05 7.92 10.79
CA VAL A 218 -13.14 8.74 10.24
C VAL A 218 -13.01 10.18 10.69
N ASP A 219 -13.65 11.09 9.96
CA ASP A 219 -13.91 12.45 10.45
C ASP A 219 -14.71 12.40 11.75
N ASP A 220 -14.28 13.17 12.75
CA ASP A 220 -14.98 13.29 14.02
C ASP A 220 -16.29 14.07 13.83
N ALA A 221 -17.41 13.50 14.29
CA ALA A 221 -18.76 14.02 14.10
C ALA A 221 -19.03 15.38 14.79
N ASP A 222 -18.10 15.85 15.63
CA ASP A 222 -18.17 17.18 16.24
C ASP A 222 -17.54 18.29 15.38
N ASN A 223 -17.00 17.97 14.19
CA ASN A 223 -16.40 18.95 13.27
C ASN A 223 -17.30 19.30 12.07
N SER A 224 -17.04 20.43 11.43
CA SER A 224 -17.81 20.96 10.30
C SER A 224 -17.67 20.18 8.98
N GLY A 225 -17.10 18.97 9.02
CA GLY A 225 -16.94 18.09 7.86
C GLY A 225 -18.18 17.21 7.63
N PRO A 226 -18.16 16.33 6.61
CA PRO A 226 -19.18 15.30 6.47
C PRO A 226 -18.95 14.23 7.55
N ASP A 227 -19.76 14.26 8.62
CA ASP A 227 -19.64 13.35 9.77
C ASP A 227 -19.42 11.89 9.36
N GLY A 228 -18.39 11.26 9.94
CA GLY A 228 -18.15 9.82 9.80
C GLY A 228 -17.62 9.37 8.43
N VAL A 229 -17.12 10.28 7.57
CA VAL A 229 -16.46 9.88 6.32
C VAL A 229 -15.13 9.17 6.58
N ALA A 230 -14.80 8.19 5.73
CA ALA A 230 -13.54 7.46 5.83
C ALA A 230 -12.36 8.34 5.39
N VAL A 231 -11.52 8.77 6.32
CA VAL A 231 -10.33 9.59 6.01
C VAL A 231 -9.07 8.75 5.91
N ILE A 232 -9.00 7.64 6.66
CA ILE A 232 -7.90 6.68 6.53
C ILE A 232 -8.51 5.31 6.25
N ILE A 233 -8.07 4.68 5.17
CA ILE A 233 -8.44 3.32 4.79
C ILE A 233 -7.18 2.48 4.64
N GLY A 234 -7.30 1.17 4.84
CA GLY A 234 -6.17 0.28 4.65
C GLY A 234 -6.53 -1.17 4.90
N ALA A 235 -5.70 -2.06 4.36
CA ALA A 235 -5.88 -3.49 4.51
C ALA A 235 -4.56 -4.14 4.93
N ALA A 236 -4.65 -5.13 5.81
CA ALA A 236 -3.49 -5.95 6.18
C ALA A 236 -3.14 -7.00 5.09
N GLY A 237 -3.82 -6.97 3.94
CA GLY A 237 -3.65 -7.85 2.78
C GLY A 237 -4.87 -7.83 1.84
N GLY A 238 -4.74 -8.44 0.67
CA GLY A 238 -5.74 -8.39 -0.43
C GLY A 238 -5.36 -7.37 -1.49
N SER A 239 -5.71 -7.61 -2.77
CA SER A 239 -5.24 -6.72 -3.85
C SER A 239 -5.96 -5.40 -3.73
N ILE A 240 -5.36 -4.36 -4.32
CA ILE A 240 -6.08 -3.10 -4.39
C ILE A 240 -7.41 -3.33 -5.12
N THR A 241 -7.46 -4.26 -6.09
CA THR A 241 -8.65 -4.68 -6.84
C THR A 241 -9.57 -5.68 -6.11
N GLU A 242 -9.10 -6.38 -5.07
CA GLU A 242 -9.84 -7.36 -4.25
C GLU A 242 -9.44 -7.24 -2.76
N PRO A 243 -9.81 -6.14 -2.09
CA PRO A 243 -9.30 -5.83 -0.77
C PRO A 243 -10.01 -6.61 0.35
N GLY A 244 -9.22 -7.09 1.32
CA GLY A 244 -9.74 -7.64 2.58
C GLY A 244 -10.04 -9.14 2.61
N ASP A 245 -9.82 -9.87 1.51
CA ASP A 245 -9.88 -11.33 1.53
C ASP A 245 -8.46 -11.95 1.50
N PRO A 246 -7.96 -12.47 2.64
CA PRO A 246 -6.65 -13.13 2.67
C PRO A 246 -6.66 -14.49 1.95
N ASN A 247 -7.83 -14.99 1.55
CA ASN A 247 -8.06 -16.31 0.96
C ASN A 247 -8.57 -16.27 -0.49
N GLN A 248 -9.09 -15.14 -0.99
CA GLN A 248 -9.42 -14.98 -2.42
C GLN A 248 -8.17 -14.64 -3.21
N ILE A 249 -7.39 -15.69 -3.38
CA ILE A 249 -6.40 -15.86 -4.42
C ILE A 249 -7.19 -15.81 -5.75
N PRO A 250 -6.86 -14.94 -6.73
CA PRO A 250 -7.32 -15.16 -8.09
C PRO A 250 -6.94 -16.58 -8.46
N GLU A 251 -7.91 -17.48 -8.69
CA GLU A 251 -7.58 -18.89 -8.93
C GLU A 251 -6.48 -18.90 -9.99
N PRO A 252 -5.27 -19.41 -9.67
CA PRO A 252 -4.22 -19.44 -10.66
C PRO A 252 -4.80 -20.20 -11.85
N GLY A 253 -4.26 -20.02 -13.06
CA GLY A 253 -4.72 -20.73 -14.26
C GLY A 253 -4.80 -22.28 -14.14
N THR A 254 -4.60 -22.88 -12.98
CA THR A 254 -5.04 -24.21 -12.54
C THR A 254 -6.41 -24.67 -13.04
N LEU A 255 -7.47 -23.85 -13.16
CA LEU A 255 -8.70 -24.29 -13.85
C LEU A 255 -8.48 -24.51 -15.35
N ALA A 256 -7.72 -23.63 -16.00
CA ALA A 256 -7.32 -23.82 -17.40
C ALA A 256 -6.36 -25.01 -17.56
N LEU A 257 -5.44 -25.22 -16.60
CA LEU A 257 -4.49 -26.33 -16.59
C LEU A 257 -5.18 -27.68 -16.33
N LEU A 258 -6.17 -27.72 -15.43
CA LEU A 258 -7.04 -28.86 -15.19
C LEU A 258 -7.89 -29.15 -16.44
N GLY A 259 -8.42 -28.11 -17.08
CA GLY A 259 -9.13 -28.22 -18.36
C GLY A 259 -8.26 -28.82 -19.48
N ILE A 260 -7.01 -28.35 -19.62
CA ILE A 260 -6.06 -28.87 -20.60
C ILE A 260 -5.63 -30.31 -20.26
N ALA A 261 -5.37 -30.61 -18.99
CA ALA A 261 -5.04 -31.96 -18.54
C ALA A 261 -6.19 -32.95 -18.78
N MET A 262 -7.41 -32.54 -18.49
CA MET A 262 -8.63 -33.33 -18.76
C MET A 262 -8.83 -33.53 -20.27
N ALA A 263 -8.67 -32.49 -21.09
CA ALA A 263 -8.74 -32.60 -22.55
C ALA A 263 -7.69 -33.58 -23.10
N GLY A 264 -6.46 -33.54 -22.57
CA GLY A 264 -5.40 -34.50 -22.90
C GLY A 264 -5.75 -35.95 -22.55
N VAL A 265 -6.38 -36.19 -21.39
CA VAL A 265 -6.85 -37.53 -20.98
C VAL A 265 -7.97 -38.05 -21.89
N PHE A 266 -8.92 -37.19 -22.27
CA PHE A 266 -10.00 -37.56 -23.18
C PHE A 266 -9.51 -37.87 -24.60
N LEU A 267 -8.55 -37.10 -25.11
CA LEU A 267 -7.93 -37.35 -26.41
C LEU A 267 -7.11 -38.66 -26.43
N ARG A 268 -6.49 -39.03 -25.31
CA ARG A 268 -5.75 -40.29 -25.16
C ARG A 268 -6.67 -41.53 -25.09
N ARG A 269 -7.90 -41.40 -24.61
CA ARG A 269 -8.89 -42.50 -24.58
C ARG A 269 -9.53 -42.81 -25.94
N ARG A 270 -9.39 -41.92 -26.93
CA ARG A 270 -9.98 -42.07 -28.28
C ARG A 270 -9.02 -42.61 -29.34
N ARG A 271 -7.79 -42.97 -28.97
CA ARG A 271 -6.80 -43.65 -29.82
C ARG A 271 -6.48 -45.01 -29.24
#